data_AF-A0A2W4JB20-F1
#
_entry.id   AF-A0A2W4JB20-F1
#
_cell.length_a   1.000
_cell.length_b   1.000
_cell.length_c   1.000
_cell.angle_alpha   90.00
_cell.angle_beta   90.00
_cell.angle_gamma   90.00
#
_symmetry.space_group_name_H-M   'P 1'
#
loop_
_entity.id
_entity.type
_entity.pdbx_description
1 polymer ?
#
loop_
_entity_poly.entity_id
_entity_poly.type
_entity_poly.pdbx_seq_one_letter_code
_entity_poly.pdbx_strand_id
1 'polypeptide(L)'
;MGSDSDWPTMKAAAEALDEFGVSYEVRVVSAHRTPMAMLDYARAAAGRGLRVIIAGAGGAAHLPGMVASATPLPVIGVPVPLKHLDGMDSLLSIVQMPAGVPVATVSIGGGRNAGAAPGPEPPAPEEPP
;
A
#
# COMPACT_ATOMS: atom_id res chain seq x y z
N MET A 1 6.10 -4.81 -2.97
CA MET A 1 7.05 -4.44 -1.90
C MET A 1 8.44 -4.29 -2.46
N GLY A 2 9.34 -3.60 -1.75
CA GLY A 2 10.68 -3.26 -2.26
C GLY A 2 11.68 -4.41 -2.24
N SER A 3 11.47 -5.39 -1.37
CA SER A 3 12.35 -6.53 -1.12
C SER A 3 11.56 -7.75 -0.63
N ASP A 4 12.05 -8.97 -0.88
CA ASP A 4 11.47 -10.20 -0.30
C ASP A 4 11.48 -10.18 1.24
N SER A 5 12.44 -9.47 1.84
CA SER A 5 12.53 -9.26 3.29
C SER A 5 11.33 -8.52 3.87
N ASP A 6 10.55 -7.80 3.05
CA ASP A 6 9.34 -7.09 3.48
C ASP A 6 8.12 -8.03 3.56
N TRP A 7 8.22 -9.24 2.96
CA TRP A 7 7.10 -10.17 2.87
C TRP A 7 6.47 -10.56 4.22
N PRO A 8 7.24 -10.80 5.31
CA PRO A 8 6.63 -11.09 6.61
C PRO A 8 5.66 -10.01 7.10
N THR A 9 5.90 -8.73 6.79
CA THR A 9 4.98 -7.63 7.11
C THR A 9 3.82 -7.57 6.12
N MET A 10 4.10 -7.76 4.83
CA MET A 10 3.12 -7.57 3.77
C MET A 10 2.16 -8.74 3.60
N LYS A 11 2.54 -9.95 4.02
CA LYS A 11 1.69 -11.15 3.98
C LYS A 11 0.37 -10.94 4.73
N ALA A 12 0.39 -10.16 5.82
CA ALA A 12 -0.82 -9.83 6.56
C ALA A 12 -1.87 -9.07 5.72
N ALA A 13 -1.45 -8.30 4.71
CA ALA A 13 -2.37 -7.67 3.76
C ALA A 13 -3.00 -8.70 2.83
N ALA A 14 -2.19 -9.63 2.31
CA ALA A 14 -2.64 -10.72 1.45
C ALA A 14 -3.64 -11.63 2.17
N GLU A 15 -3.34 -12.00 3.42
CA GLU A 15 -4.23 -12.80 4.27
C GLU A 15 -5.56 -12.09 4.53
N ALA A 16 -5.54 -10.78 4.81
CA ALA A 16 -6.78 -10.01 4.96
C ALA A 16 -7.60 -10.00 3.67
N LEU A 17 -6.96 -9.81 2.52
CA LEU A 17 -7.66 -9.84 1.22
C LEU A 17 -8.25 -11.22 0.92
N ASP A 18 -7.55 -12.30 1.27
CA ASP A 18 -8.07 -13.67 1.17
C ASP A 18 -9.32 -13.86 2.06
N GLU A 19 -9.31 -13.37 3.30
CA GLU A 19 -10.45 -13.41 4.23
C GLU A 19 -11.70 -12.70 3.65
N PHE A 20 -11.50 -11.62 2.89
CA PHE A 20 -12.59 -10.88 2.22
C PHE A 20 -12.91 -11.38 0.80
N GLY A 21 -12.22 -12.40 0.30
CA GLY A 21 -12.41 -12.91 -1.06
C GLY A 21 -12.01 -11.93 -2.16
N VAL A 22 -11.10 -10.98 -1.87
CA VAL A 22 -10.61 -9.99 -2.82
C VAL A 22 -9.39 -10.54 -3.56
N SER A 23 -9.49 -10.70 -4.88
CA SER A 23 -8.35 -11.14 -5.69
C SER A 23 -7.22 -10.12 -5.71
N TYR A 24 -5.98 -10.58 -5.59
CA TYR A 24 -4.79 -9.73 -5.60
C TYR A 24 -3.63 -10.36 -6.36
N GLU A 25 -2.60 -9.55 -6.63
CA GLU A 25 -1.31 -10.02 -7.09
C GLU A 25 -0.18 -9.47 -6.22
N VAL A 26 0.88 -10.25 -6.06
CA VAL A 26 2.07 -9.86 -5.29
C VAL A 26 3.26 -9.72 -6.23
N ARG A 27 4.02 -8.62 -6.09
CA ARG A 27 5.26 -8.37 -6.83
C ARG A 27 6.33 -7.74 -5.93
N VAL A 28 7.58 -8.08 -6.22
CA VAL A 28 8.77 -7.46 -5.63
C VAL A 28 9.32 -6.46 -6.65
N VAL A 29 9.24 -5.19 -6.31
CA VAL A 29 9.53 -4.06 -7.19
C VAL A 29 10.17 -2.97 -6.34
N SER A 30 11.38 -2.53 -6.70
CA SER A 30 12.17 -1.61 -5.88
C SER A 30 12.24 -0.23 -6.53
N ALA A 31 11.83 0.80 -5.78
CA ALA A 31 11.97 2.19 -6.22
C ALA A 31 13.43 2.61 -6.45
N HIS A 32 14.37 1.99 -5.72
CA HIS A 32 15.79 2.34 -5.81
C HIS A 32 16.57 1.45 -6.78
N ARG A 33 16.23 0.16 -6.88
CA ARG A 33 17.00 -0.83 -7.67
C ARG A 33 16.40 -1.11 -9.03
N THR A 34 15.07 -1.05 -9.16
CA THR A 34 14.35 -1.33 -10.41
C THR A 34 13.31 -0.24 -10.71
N PRO A 35 13.69 1.05 -10.74
CA PRO A 35 12.75 2.17 -10.85
C PRO A 35 11.89 2.11 -12.11
N MET A 36 12.43 1.67 -13.26
CA MET A 36 11.66 1.56 -14.49
C MET A 36 10.57 0.50 -14.39
N ALA A 37 10.89 -0.69 -13.86
CA ALA A 37 9.90 -1.74 -13.65
C ALA A 37 8.78 -1.29 -12.68
N MET A 38 9.12 -0.47 -11.68
CA MET A 38 8.14 0.15 -10.79
C MET A 38 7.22 1.11 -11.52
N LEU A 39 7.76 2.02 -12.34
CA LEU A 39 6.96 2.97 -13.10
C LEU A 39 6.08 2.25 -14.12
N ASP A 40 6.60 1.23 -14.79
CA ASP A 40 5.85 0.44 -15.76
C ASP A 40 4.69 -0.32 -15.09
N TYR A 41 4.93 -0.89 -13.91
CA TYR A 41 3.88 -1.51 -13.09
C TYR A 41 2.78 -0.52 -12.72
N ALA A 42 3.16 0.65 -12.16
CA ALA A 42 2.22 1.67 -11.70
C ALA A 42 1.36 2.24 -12.84
N ARG A 43 1.99 2.54 -13.98
CA ARG A 43 1.31 3.10 -15.17
C ARG A 43 0.34 2.12 -15.81
N ALA A 44 0.70 0.84 -15.89
CA ALA A 44 -0.14 -0.18 -16.49
C ALA A 44 -1.27 -0.68 -15.56
N ALA A 45 -1.16 -0.45 -14.24
CA ALA A 45 -2.03 -1.05 -13.24
C ALA A 45 -3.54 -0.85 -13.51
N ALA A 46 -3.94 0.39 -13.79
CA ALA A 46 -5.35 0.71 -14.05
C ALA A 46 -5.87 0.01 -15.32
N GLY A 47 -5.07 0.00 -16.40
CA GLY A 47 -5.43 -0.68 -17.66
C GLY A 47 -5.52 -2.20 -17.53
N ARG A 48 -4.88 -2.78 -16.50
CA ARG A 48 -4.94 -4.21 -16.15
C ARG A 48 -6.13 -4.57 -15.25
N GLY A 49 -6.95 -3.59 -14.84
CA GLY A 49 -8.11 -3.80 -13.98
C GLY A 49 -7.83 -3.75 -12.48
N LEU A 50 -6.62 -3.38 -12.04
CA LEU A 50 -6.33 -3.15 -10.62
C LEU A 50 -7.13 -1.94 -10.11
N ARG A 51 -7.58 -2.00 -8.86
CA ARG A 51 -8.41 -0.95 -8.24
C ARG A 51 -7.70 -0.18 -7.14
N VAL A 52 -6.77 -0.82 -6.45
CA VAL A 52 -5.98 -0.26 -5.34
C VAL A 52 -4.58 -0.88 -5.42
N ILE A 53 -3.54 -0.13 -5.05
CA ILE A 53 -2.18 -0.67 -4.88
C ILE A 53 -1.77 -0.56 -3.42
N ILE A 54 -1.33 -1.68 -2.84
CA ILE A 54 -0.72 -1.71 -1.50
C ILE A 54 0.80 -1.80 -1.65
N ALA A 55 1.50 -0.79 -1.15
CA ALA A 55 2.95 -0.68 -1.28
C ALA A 55 3.64 -0.67 0.10
N GLY A 56 4.50 -1.65 0.35
CA GLY A 56 5.34 -1.72 1.55
C GLY A 56 6.80 -1.38 1.25
N ALA A 57 7.40 -0.54 2.11
CA ALA A 57 8.82 -0.21 2.09
C ALA A 57 9.33 0.23 3.47
N GLY A 58 10.62 0.02 3.73
CA GLY A 58 11.29 0.42 4.97
C GLY A 58 12.41 1.45 4.78
N GLY A 59 12.73 2.23 5.82
CA GLY A 59 13.82 3.21 5.84
C GLY A 59 13.47 4.45 5.02
N ALA A 60 14.29 4.77 4.01
CA ALA A 60 13.97 5.75 2.98
C ALA A 60 12.89 5.19 2.03
N ALA A 61 11.66 5.08 2.54
CA ALA A 61 10.59 4.25 2.00
C ALA A 61 9.86 4.91 0.82
N HIS A 62 10.53 5.05 -0.32
CA HIS A 62 10.01 5.81 -1.48
C HIS A 62 8.98 5.06 -2.34
N LEU A 63 8.84 3.73 -2.18
CA LEU A 63 7.98 2.94 -3.07
C LEU A 63 6.52 3.43 -3.10
N PRO A 64 5.83 3.70 -1.97
CA PRO A 64 4.43 4.11 -2.03
C PRO A 64 4.24 5.46 -2.73
N GLY A 65 5.05 6.46 -2.39
CA GLY A 65 4.95 7.80 -3.00
C GLY A 65 5.29 7.80 -4.49
N MET A 66 6.30 7.01 -4.91
CA MET A 66 6.67 6.89 -6.31
C MET A 66 5.65 6.11 -7.16
N VAL A 67 4.97 5.12 -6.56
CA VAL A 67 3.87 4.45 -7.24
C VAL A 67 2.68 5.41 -7.38
N ALA A 68 2.33 6.13 -6.32
CA ALA A 68 1.23 7.10 -6.31
C ALA A 68 1.42 8.23 -7.34
N SER A 69 2.66 8.65 -7.61
CA SER A 69 2.94 9.68 -8.62
C SER A 69 2.78 9.18 -10.07
N ALA A 70 2.68 7.87 -10.28
CA ALA A 70 2.70 7.24 -11.60
C ALA A 70 1.39 6.51 -11.96
N THR A 71 0.37 6.59 -11.12
CA THR A 71 -0.90 5.89 -11.31
C THR A 71 -2.09 6.73 -10.84
N PRO A 72 -3.26 6.64 -11.49
CA PRO A 72 -4.48 7.28 -10.98
C PRO A 72 -5.15 6.47 -9.85
N LEU A 73 -4.67 5.25 -9.58
CA LEU A 73 -5.26 4.38 -8.56
C LEU A 73 -4.92 4.86 -7.14
N PRO A 74 -5.81 4.67 -6.16
CA PRO A 74 -5.47 4.82 -4.75
C PRO A 74 -4.28 3.96 -4.36
N VAL A 75 -3.33 4.54 -3.64
CA VAL A 75 -2.16 3.85 -3.10
C VAL A 75 -2.20 3.85 -1.59
N ILE A 76 -2.12 2.65 -1.00
CA ILE A 76 -2.00 2.43 0.44
C ILE A 76 -0.53 2.17 0.76
N GLY A 77 0.05 2.99 1.64
CA GLY A 77 1.44 2.87 2.06
C GLY A 77 1.57 2.14 3.39
N VAL A 78 2.36 1.07 3.43
CA VAL A 78 2.68 0.31 4.65
C VAL A 78 4.13 0.60 5.06
N PRO A 79 4.36 1.37 6.14
CA PRO A 79 5.70 1.56 6.66
C PRO A 79 6.23 0.25 7.24
N VAL A 80 7.28 -0.31 6.66
CA VAL A 80 7.92 -1.54 7.15
C VAL A 80 8.95 -1.16 8.21
N PRO A 81 8.89 -1.76 9.42
CA PRO A 81 9.88 -1.49 10.45
C PRO A 81 11.25 -2.06 10.06
N LEU A 82 12.31 -1.30 10.33
CA LEU A 82 13.70 -1.75 10.17
C LEU A 82 14.38 -1.88 11.55
N LYS A 83 15.62 -2.37 11.53
CA LYS A 83 16.44 -2.57 12.75
C LYS A 83 16.64 -1.28 13.56
N HIS A 84 16.70 -0.15 12.88
CA HIS A 84 16.95 1.16 13.49
C HIS A 84 15.72 2.04 13.30
N LEU A 85 15.46 2.92 14.27
CA LEU A 85 14.36 3.90 14.27
C LEU A 85 12.95 3.30 14.29
N ASP A 86 12.81 1.98 14.48
CA ASP A 86 11.55 1.25 14.67
C ASP A 86 10.47 1.58 13.62
N GLY A 87 10.89 1.95 12.40
CA GLY A 87 10.01 2.31 11.30
C GLY A 87 9.50 3.76 11.30
N MET A 88 9.97 4.62 12.20
CA MET A 88 9.64 6.05 12.18
C MET A 88 10.15 6.74 10.90
N ASP A 89 11.34 6.35 10.44
CA ASP A 89 11.90 6.75 9.16
C ASP A 89 11.03 6.30 7.99
N SER A 90 10.57 5.04 8.00
CA SER A 90 9.61 4.52 7.02
C SER A 90 8.30 5.32 7.04
N LEU A 91 7.76 5.60 8.23
CA LEU A 91 6.49 6.30 8.40
C LEU A 91 6.56 7.70 7.81
N LEU A 92 7.54 8.49 8.21
CA LEU A 92 7.69 9.87 7.76
C LEU A 92 8.02 9.94 6.25
N SER A 93 8.76 8.97 5.72
CA SER A 93 9.04 8.87 4.27
C SER A 93 7.79 8.60 3.43
N ILE A 94 6.73 8.02 4.01
CA ILE A 94 5.51 7.65 3.30
C ILE A 94 4.37 8.65 3.55
N VAL A 95 4.16 9.09 4.80
CA VAL A 95 2.97 9.87 5.18
C VAL A 95 3.04 11.33 4.78
N GLN A 96 4.24 11.91 4.70
CA GLN A 96 4.43 13.35 4.45
C GLN A 96 4.44 13.71 2.96
N MET A 97 3.57 13.07 2.16
CA MET A 97 3.45 13.38 0.75
C MET A 97 2.94 14.82 0.55
N PRO A 98 3.46 15.55 -0.47
CA PRO A 98 2.93 16.85 -0.83
C PRO A 98 1.50 16.74 -1.37
N ALA A 99 0.75 17.83 -1.28
CA ALA A 99 -0.57 17.92 -1.89
C ALA A 99 -0.51 17.63 -3.40
N GLY A 100 -1.47 16.84 -3.90
CA GLY A 100 -1.58 16.45 -5.31
C GLY A 100 -1.14 15.01 -5.61
N VAL A 101 -0.36 14.37 -4.72
CA VAL A 101 0.05 12.96 -4.87
C VAL A 101 -0.17 12.20 -3.56
N PRO A 102 -1.43 11.88 -3.20
CA PRO A 102 -1.75 11.32 -1.90
C PRO A 102 -1.32 9.86 -1.76
N VAL A 103 -0.94 9.47 -0.53
CA VAL A 103 -0.78 8.07 -0.11
C VAL A 103 -1.60 7.86 1.16
N ALA A 104 -2.43 6.82 1.17
CA ALA A 104 -3.17 6.40 2.36
C ALA A 104 -2.24 5.58 3.26
N THR A 105 -1.55 6.23 4.18
CA THR A 105 -0.55 5.56 5.04
C THR A 105 -1.21 4.89 6.24
N VAL A 106 -0.91 3.61 6.46
CA VAL A 106 -1.35 2.86 7.66
C VAL A 106 -0.27 2.87 8.75
N SER A 107 -0.55 2.26 9.90
CA SER A 107 0.41 2.11 10.99
C SER A 107 1.69 1.41 10.54
N ILE A 108 2.80 1.64 11.26
CA ILE A 108 4.04 0.87 11.07
C ILE A 108 3.73 -0.62 11.26
N GLY A 109 4.19 -1.45 10.31
CA GLY A 109 3.91 -2.88 10.28
C GLY A 109 2.45 -3.24 9.99
N GLY A 110 1.59 -2.26 9.67
CA GLY A 110 0.14 -2.39 9.55
C GLY A 110 -0.37 -3.10 8.30
N GLY A 111 0.30 -4.16 7.83
CA GLY A 111 -0.07 -4.88 6.62
C GLY A 111 -1.53 -5.33 6.61
N ARG A 112 -2.03 -5.85 7.75
CA ARG A 112 -3.44 -6.26 7.88
C ARG A 112 -4.42 -5.13 7.61
N ASN A 113 -4.18 -3.94 8.16
CA ASN A 113 -5.04 -2.77 7.95
C ASN A 113 -5.02 -2.29 6.50
N ALA A 114 -3.93 -2.52 5.77
CA ALA A 114 -3.86 -2.16 4.36
C ALA A 114 -4.68 -3.09 3.46
N GLY A 115 -4.86 -4.36 3.85
CA GLY A 115 -5.74 -5.31 3.16
C GLY A 115 -7.17 -5.33 3.70
N ALA A 116 -7.47 -4.57 4.76
CA ALA A 116 -8.79 -4.55 5.37
C ALA A 116 -9.76 -3.71 4.54
N ALA A 117 -10.95 -4.28 4.30
CA ALA A 117 -12.12 -3.50 3.90
C ALA A 117 -12.98 -3.23 5.15
N PRO A 118 -13.68 -2.08 5.26
CA PRO A 118 -14.79 -2.01 6.19
C PRO A 118 -15.75 -3.17 5.88
N GLY A 119 -16.32 -3.78 6.93
CA GLY A 119 -17.40 -4.75 6.76
C GLY A 119 -18.54 -4.14 5.93
N PRO A 120 -19.50 -4.95 5.45
CA PRO A 120 -20.64 -4.43 4.71
C PRO A 120 -21.21 -3.23 5.47
N GLU A 121 -21.40 -2.12 4.76
CA GLU A 121 -21.99 -0.92 5.33
C GLU A 121 -23.32 -1.34 5.98
N PRO A 122 -23.53 -1.07 7.28
CA PRO A 122 -24.81 -1.37 7.88
C PRO A 122 -25.89 -0.66 7.04
N PRO A 123 -27.06 -1.29 6.80
CA PRO A 123 -28.12 -0.66 6.03
C PRO A 123 -28.39 0.74 6.61
N ALA A 124 -28.53 1.72 5.72
CA ALA A 124 -28.86 3.07 6.13
C ALA A 124 -30.09 3.04 7.06
N PRO A 125 -30.09 3.78 8.19
CA PRO A 125 -31.26 3.85 9.04
C PRO A 125 -32.46 4.33 8.22
N GLU A 126 -33.61 3.66 8.35
CA GLU A 126 -34.85 4.14 7.75
C GLU A 126 -35.13 5.57 8.26
N GLU A 127 -35.38 6.50 7.33
CA GLU A 127 -35.82 7.84 7.71
C GLU A 127 -37.15 7.73 8.48
N PRO A 128 -37.28 8.39 9.65
CA PRO A 128 -38.52 8.37 10.40
C PRO A 128 -39.66 9.02 9.59
N PRO A 129 -40.91 8.57 9.79
CA PRO A 129 -42.08 9.03 9.03
C PRO A 129 -42.41 10.51 9.23
#